data_AF-A0A8X8ZZ75-F1
#
_entry.id   AF-A0A8X8ZZ75-F1
#
_cell.length_a   1.000
_cell.length_b   1.000
_cell.length_c   1.000
_cell.angle_alpha   90.00
_cell.angle_beta   90.00
_cell.angle_gamma   90.00
#
_symmetry.space_group_name_H-M   'P 1'
#
loop_
_entity.id
_entity.type
_entity.pdbx_description
1 polymer ?
#
loop_
_entity_poly.entity_id
_entity_poly.type
_entity_poly.pdbx_seq_one_letter_code
_entity_poly.pdbx_strand_id
1 'polypeptide(L)'
;MGVDDQLLSSPLVDLSQTSDIKRTGTTWTAVAHIITGVIGSGVLSLAWSMAQLGWIAGPLLMFFFAAVTLISTFLMCDCYRSPDPEHGPIRNRSFTEAVEINLGEKSAWISGLLMQINFFGTGIAYVITTATCLSAIQKSNCYHKYGHDAPCEFGDTKPMLLFGELQIFMSQIPNLHSMEWLSVVAAVTSITYSSIGLGLGAAQVIGDGVIMGSISGIEASTSTDKFWLVFQAVGDIAFAYPFTMIVLSIQAN
;
A
#
# COMPACT_ATOMS: atom_id res chain seq x y z
N MET A 1 -47.88 -30.66 -19.88
CA MET A 1 -47.70 -30.01 -21.20
C MET A 1 -48.38 -28.65 -21.09
N GLY A 2 -47.72 -27.52 -20.97
CA GLY A 2 -46.28 -27.19 -20.86
C GLY A 2 -46.16 -25.95 -19.97
N VAL A 3 -45.07 -25.90 -19.21
CA VAL A 3 -44.69 -24.83 -18.29
C VAL A 3 -43.50 -24.15 -18.95
N ASP A 4 -43.70 -23.37 -20.03
CA ASP A 4 -42.57 -22.82 -20.82
C ASP A 4 -42.93 -21.53 -21.58
N ASP A 5 -43.75 -20.62 -21.02
CA ASP A 5 -44.03 -19.33 -21.67
C ASP A 5 -44.06 -18.10 -20.71
N GLN A 6 -43.45 -18.21 -19.52
CA GLN A 6 -43.40 -17.11 -18.54
C GLN A 6 -41.99 -16.55 -18.25
N LEU A 7 -40.98 -16.85 -19.07
CA LEU A 7 -39.59 -16.39 -18.85
C LEU A 7 -39.07 -15.38 -19.88
N LEU A 8 -39.96 -14.77 -20.67
CA LEU A 8 -39.60 -13.86 -21.76
C LEU A 8 -39.89 -12.38 -21.43
N SER A 9 -39.58 -11.96 -20.20
CA SER A 9 -39.57 -10.55 -19.80
C SER A 9 -38.85 -10.35 -18.46
N SER A 10 -37.54 -10.56 -18.44
CA SER A 10 -36.64 -9.87 -17.52
C SER A 10 -35.74 -8.95 -18.36
N PRO A 11 -35.50 -7.70 -17.92
CA PRO A 11 -34.80 -6.72 -18.72
C PRO A 11 -33.38 -7.23 -18.93
N LEU A 12 -33.09 -7.56 -20.18
CA LEU A 12 -31.74 -7.73 -20.70
C LEU A 12 -30.94 -6.54 -20.21
N VAL A 13 -30.07 -6.85 -19.25
CA VAL A 13 -28.80 -6.23 -18.92
C VAL A 13 -28.60 -4.94 -19.71
N ASP A 14 -28.59 -3.84 -18.98
CA ASP A 14 -28.22 -2.50 -19.41
C ASP A 14 -26.76 -2.46 -19.94
N LEU A 15 -26.51 -3.21 -21.02
CA LEU A 15 -25.28 -3.31 -21.80
C LEU A 15 -25.06 -2.06 -22.66
N SER A 16 -25.82 -0.99 -22.41
CA SER A 16 -25.74 0.27 -23.15
C SER A 16 -25.18 1.44 -22.34
N GLN A 17 -24.91 1.25 -21.03
CA GLN A 17 -24.18 2.23 -20.23
C GLN A 17 -22.66 1.98 -20.18
N THR A 18 -22.05 1.53 -21.29
CA THR A 18 -20.67 1.97 -21.57
C THR A 18 -20.74 3.43 -22.02
N SER A 19 -20.96 4.31 -21.05
CA SER A 19 -20.53 5.69 -21.19
C SER A 19 -19.04 5.63 -21.53
N ASP A 20 -18.72 6.07 -22.74
CA ASP A 20 -17.37 6.37 -23.21
C ASP A 20 -16.75 7.42 -22.29
N ILE A 21 -16.24 7.00 -21.13
CA ILE A 21 -15.25 7.78 -20.40
C ILE A 21 -14.02 7.75 -21.29
N LYS A 22 -13.75 8.86 -21.96
CA LYS A 22 -12.57 9.03 -22.81
C LYS A 22 -11.33 8.88 -21.93
N ARG A 23 -10.64 7.75 -22.08
CA ARG A 23 -9.49 7.38 -21.26
C ARG A 23 -8.30 8.16 -21.75
N THR A 24 -7.82 9.08 -20.93
CA THR A 24 -6.66 9.93 -21.23
C THR A 24 -5.38 9.41 -20.57
N GLY A 25 -5.47 8.31 -19.81
CA GLY A 25 -4.34 7.69 -19.12
C GLY A 25 -3.28 7.19 -20.10
N THR A 26 -2.03 7.55 -19.83
CA THR A 26 -0.86 7.00 -20.56
C THR A 26 -0.16 5.96 -19.69
N THR A 27 0.72 5.16 -20.29
CA THR A 27 1.60 4.24 -19.54
C THR A 27 2.42 4.98 -18.48
N TRP A 28 2.84 6.21 -18.75
CA TRP A 28 3.52 7.08 -17.79
C TRP A 28 2.64 7.47 -16.60
N THR A 29 1.39 7.84 -16.87
CA THR A 29 0.42 8.16 -15.80
C THR A 29 0.11 6.92 -14.95
N ALA A 30 -0.01 5.74 -15.58
CA ALA A 30 -0.20 4.48 -14.88
C ALA A 30 1.00 4.15 -13.99
N VAL A 31 2.24 4.23 -14.51
CA VAL A 31 3.47 4.00 -13.72
C VAL A 31 3.56 4.99 -12.56
N ALA A 32 3.24 6.26 -12.76
CA ALA A 32 3.23 7.26 -11.70
C ALA A 32 2.21 6.89 -10.59
N HIS A 33 0.97 6.55 -10.96
CA HIS A 33 -0.04 6.12 -10.01
C HIS A 33 0.37 4.86 -9.24
N ILE A 34 0.99 3.89 -9.93
CA ILE A 34 1.53 2.67 -9.30
C ILE A 34 2.59 3.03 -8.25
N ILE A 35 3.59 3.83 -8.63
CA ILE A 35 4.66 4.26 -7.73
C ILE A 35 4.06 4.96 -6.51
N THR A 36 3.11 5.86 -6.71
CA THR A 36 2.50 6.61 -5.60
C THR A 36 1.54 5.79 -4.74
N GLY A 37 0.97 4.72 -5.28
CA GLY A 37 0.15 3.77 -4.51
C GLY A 37 0.99 2.80 -3.67
N VAL A 38 2.21 2.48 -4.12
CA VAL A 38 3.11 1.53 -3.46
C VAL A 38 4.03 2.22 -2.45
N ILE A 39 4.56 3.41 -2.78
CA ILE A 39 5.47 4.11 -1.89
C ILE A 39 4.65 4.85 -0.81
N GLY A 40 4.54 4.21 0.35
CA GLY A 40 3.76 4.71 1.48
C GLY A 40 4.37 4.38 2.84
N SER A 41 3.53 4.35 3.87
CA SER A 41 3.94 4.08 5.26
C SER A 41 4.69 2.76 5.44
N GLY A 42 4.35 1.72 4.67
CA GLY A 42 5.03 0.42 4.72
C GLY A 42 6.51 0.49 4.33
N VAL A 43 6.92 1.42 3.46
CA VAL A 43 8.33 1.56 3.07
C VAL A 43 9.18 2.12 4.22
N LEU A 44 8.59 2.95 5.10
CA LEU A 44 9.29 3.57 6.22
C LEU A 44 9.66 2.56 7.32
N SER A 45 8.88 1.48 7.48
CA SER A 45 9.18 0.41 8.44
C SER A 45 10.19 -0.61 7.90
N LEU A 46 10.42 -0.69 6.57
CA LEU A 46 11.31 -1.68 5.97
C LEU A 46 12.72 -1.67 6.56
N ALA A 47 13.31 -0.48 6.79
CA ALA A 47 14.65 -0.39 7.38
C ALA A 47 14.71 -1.04 8.77
N TRP A 48 13.66 -0.86 9.57
CA TRP A 48 13.53 -1.50 10.88
C TRP A 48 13.34 -3.01 10.73
N SER A 49 12.44 -3.46 9.84
CA SER A 49 12.20 -4.90 9.59
C SER A 49 13.47 -5.62 9.11
N MET A 50 14.27 -4.95 8.27
CA MET A 50 15.58 -5.42 7.83
C MET A 50 16.57 -5.56 8.98
N ALA A 51 16.58 -4.62 9.93
CA ALA A 51 17.39 -4.73 11.13
C ALA A 51 16.94 -5.90 12.03
N GLN A 52 15.64 -6.17 12.12
CA GLN A 52 15.10 -7.29 12.90
C GLN A 52 15.47 -8.66 12.33
N LEU A 53 15.38 -8.80 11.00
CA LEU A 53 15.60 -10.07 10.28
C LEU A 53 17.08 -10.31 9.93
N GLY A 54 17.87 -9.24 9.79
CA GLY A 54 19.27 -9.31 9.42
C GLY A 54 19.52 -9.34 7.92
N TRP A 55 20.81 -9.40 7.57
CA TRP A 55 21.31 -9.25 6.20
C TRP A 55 20.90 -10.36 5.22
N ILE A 56 20.52 -11.55 5.70
CA ILE A 56 20.11 -12.65 4.81
C ILE A 56 18.59 -12.75 4.74
N ALA A 57 17.93 -12.93 5.88
CA ALA A 57 16.48 -13.16 5.92
C ALA A 57 15.69 -11.93 5.45
N GLY A 58 16.17 -10.72 5.76
CA GLY A 58 15.56 -9.47 5.33
C GLY A 58 15.41 -9.37 3.80
N PRO A 59 16.52 -9.29 3.03
CA PRO A 59 16.43 -9.20 1.57
C PRO A 59 15.71 -10.38 0.93
N LEU A 60 15.94 -11.61 1.42
CA LEU A 60 15.27 -12.80 0.89
C LEU A 60 13.76 -12.68 1.01
N LEU A 61 13.26 -12.23 2.16
CA LEU A 61 11.84 -12.06 2.38
C LEU A 61 11.27 -10.90 1.56
N MET A 62 12.01 -9.81 1.38
CA MET A 62 11.61 -8.73 0.47
C MET A 62 11.46 -9.24 -0.97
N PHE A 63 12.43 -9.99 -1.50
CA PHE A 63 12.34 -10.58 -2.84
C PHE A 63 11.20 -11.58 -2.95
N PHE A 64 10.95 -12.37 -1.91
CA PHE A 64 9.83 -13.30 -1.86
C PHE A 64 8.48 -12.58 -1.99
N PHE A 65 8.22 -11.56 -1.16
CA PHE A 65 6.98 -10.79 -1.25
C PHE A 65 6.88 -10.01 -2.57
N ALA A 66 7.98 -9.47 -3.09
CA ALA A 66 7.98 -8.85 -4.42
C ALA A 66 7.60 -9.86 -5.52
N ALA A 67 8.12 -11.09 -5.48
CA ALA A 67 7.78 -12.13 -6.44
C ALA A 67 6.31 -12.57 -6.33
N VAL A 68 5.80 -12.76 -5.10
CA VAL A 68 4.39 -13.05 -4.86
C VAL A 68 3.51 -11.95 -5.45
N THR A 69 3.81 -10.69 -5.13
CA THR A 69 3.04 -9.54 -5.62
C THR A 69 3.11 -9.38 -7.14
N LEU A 70 4.26 -9.68 -7.75
CA LEU A 70 4.43 -9.66 -9.20
C LEU A 70 3.56 -10.73 -9.87
N ILE A 71 3.62 -11.98 -9.40
CA ILE A 71 2.82 -13.09 -9.93
C ILE A 71 1.33 -12.79 -9.76
N SER A 72 0.91 -12.36 -8.56
CA SER A 72 -0.48 -12.01 -8.31
C SER A 72 -0.96 -10.88 -9.21
N THR A 73 -0.11 -9.91 -9.53
CA THR A 73 -0.47 -8.83 -10.46
C THR A 73 -0.66 -9.33 -11.88
N PHE A 74 0.22 -10.21 -12.37
CA PHE A 74 0.03 -10.78 -13.71
C PHE A 74 -1.30 -11.51 -13.83
N LEU A 75 -1.65 -12.32 -12.82
CA LEU A 75 -2.96 -12.98 -12.77
C LEU A 75 -4.12 -11.97 -12.76
N MET A 76 -3.99 -10.86 -12.03
CA MET A 76 -5.02 -9.81 -12.02
C MET A 76 -5.15 -9.10 -13.36
N CYS A 77 -4.03 -8.82 -14.04
CA CYS A 77 -4.04 -8.25 -15.38
C CYS A 77 -4.73 -9.17 -16.39
N ASP A 78 -4.52 -10.49 -16.29
CA ASP A 78 -5.21 -11.46 -17.15
C ASP A 78 -6.71 -11.50 -16.85
N CYS A 79 -7.11 -11.29 -15.59
CA CYS A 79 -8.52 -11.17 -15.19
C CYS A 79 -9.13 -9.79 -15.46
N TYR A 80 -8.43 -8.85 -16.11
CA TYR A 80 -8.97 -7.52 -16.42
C TYR A 80 -10.17 -7.58 -17.38
N ARG A 81 -10.15 -8.55 -18.31
CA ARG A 81 -11.26 -8.82 -19.24
C ARG A 81 -11.86 -10.19 -18.98
N SER A 82 -13.14 -10.34 -19.27
CA SER A 82 -13.87 -11.60 -19.10
C SER A 82 -14.86 -11.83 -20.25
N PRO A 83 -15.10 -13.09 -20.70
CA PRO A 83 -14.53 -14.36 -20.19
C PRO A 83 -13.11 -14.69 -20.70
N ASP A 84 -12.64 -14.00 -21.75
CA ASP A 84 -11.30 -14.18 -22.31
C ASP A 84 -10.40 -12.98 -21.94
N PRO A 85 -9.13 -13.21 -21.53
CA PRO A 85 -8.21 -12.14 -21.12
C PRO A 85 -7.94 -11.07 -22.20
N GLU A 86 -7.97 -11.45 -23.47
CA GLU A 86 -7.63 -10.54 -24.57
C GLU A 86 -8.89 -9.98 -25.24
N HIS A 87 -9.88 -10.84 -25.50
CA HIS A 87 -11.06 -10.53 -26.31
C HIS A 87 -12.36 -10.43 -25.51
N GLY A 88 -12.28 -10.52 -24.17
CA GLY A 88 -13.44 -10.42 -23.29
C GLY A 88 -14.19 -9.09 -23.47
N PRO A 89 -15.52 -9.12 -23.72
CA PRO A 89 -16.31 -7.90 -23.90
C PRO A 89 -16.50 -7.12 -22.59
N ILE A 90 -16.41 -7.78 -21.44
CA ILE A 90 -16.60 -7.19 -20.11
C ILE A 90 -15.23 -6.81 -19.55
N ARG A 91 -15.12 -5.60 -18.97
CA ARG A 91 -13.91 -5.11 -18.29
C ARG A 91 -14.19 -4.96 -16.81
N ASN A 92 -13.40 -5.65 -15.99
CA ASN A 92 -13.51 -5.60 -14.54
C ASN A 92 -12.78 -4.35 -14.04
N ARG A 93 -13.51 -3.44 -13.40
CA ARG A 93 -12.96 -2.18 -12.90
C ARG A 93 -12.45 -2.29 -11.46
N SER A 94 -12.86 -3.34 -10.75
CA SER A 94 -12.44 -3.59 -9.37
C SER A 94 -12.07 -5.06 -9.16
N PHE A 95 -11.24 -5.31 -8.13
CA PHE A 95 -10.87 -6.66 -7.71
C PHE A 95 -12.09 -7.52 -7.36
N THR A 96 -13.05 -6.97 -6.62
CA THR A 96 -14.26 -7.70 -6.22
C THR A 96 -15.14 -8.09 -7.41
N GLU A 97 -15.26 -7.21 -8.41
CA GLU A 97 -16.00 -7.49 -9.65
C GLU A 97 -15.34 -8.61 -10.47
N ALA A 98 -14.00 -8.60 -10.58
CA ALA A 98 -13.26 -9.67 -11.23
C ALA A 98 -13.47 -11.03 -10.51
N VAL A 99 -13.48 -11.03 -9.18
CA VAL A 99 -13.74 -12.25 -8.39
C VAL A 99 -15.18 -12.72 -8.55
N GLU A 100 -16.16 -11.81 -8.61
CA GLU A 100 -17.56 -12.14 -8.78
C GLU A 100 -17.83 -12.84 -10.10
N ILE A 101 -17.30 -12.31 -11.20
CA ILE A 101 -17.50 -12.86 -12.54
C ILE A 101 -16.81 -14.23 -12.71
N ASN A 102 -15.63 -14.43 -12.10
CA ASN A 102 -14.85 -15.66 -12.28
C ASN A 102 -15.14 -16.75 -11.24
N LEU A 103 -15.38 -16.39 -9.98
CA LEU A 103 -15.50 -17.32 -8.84
C LEU A 103 -16.89 -17.29 -8.17
N GLY A 104 -17.77 -16.37 -8.59
CA GLY A 104 -19.13 -16.23 -8.07
C GLY A 104 -19.28 -15.33 -6.84
N GLU A 105 -20.54 -15.02 -6.52
CA GLU A 105 -20.95 -14.03 -5.51
C GLU A 105 -20.39 -14.30 -4.10
N LYS A 106 -20.35 -15.56 -3.65
CA LYS A 106 -19.84 -15.90 -2.31
C LYS A 106 -18.35 -15.58 -2.17
N SER A 107 -17.56 -15.87 -3.20
CA SER A 107 -16.12 -15.59 -3.22
C SER A 107 -15.87 -14.08 -3.29
N ALA A 108 -16.68 -13.36 -4.07
CA ALA A 108 -16.64 -11.90 -4.13
C ALA A 108 -16.93 -11.27 -2.76
N TRP A 109 -17.95 -11.76 -2.05
CA TRP A 109 -18.29 -11.26 -0.72
C TRP A 109 -17.16 -11.49 0.31
N ILE A 110 -16.58 -12.68 0.36
CA ILE A 110 -15.45 -12.99 1.27
C ILE A 110 -14.23 -12.12 0.92
N SER A 111 -13.90 -12.02 -0.36
CA SER A 111 -12.75 -11.23 -0.83
C SER A 111 -12.95 -9.73 -0.58
N GLY A 112 -14.18 -9.22 -0.74
CA GLY A 112 -14.56 -7.85 -0.39
C GLY A 112 -14.42 -7.58 1.11
N LEU A 113 -14.81 -8.53 1.96
CA LEU A 113 -14.62 -8.42 3.41
C LEU A 113 -13.12 -8.33 3.79
N LEU A 114 -12.29 -9.20 3.21
CA LEU A 114 -10.83 -9.17 3.43
C LEU A 114 -10.21 -7.85 2.96
N MET A 115 -10.65 -7.32 1.82
CA MET A 115 -10.18 -6.05 1.29
C MET A 115 -10.61 -4.87 2.18
N GLN A 116 -11.82 -4.90 2.74
CA GLN A 116 -12.27 -3.88 3.69
C GLN A 116 -11.44 -3.87 4.97
N ILE A 117 -11.12 -5.06 5.51
CA ILE A 117 -10.24 -5.19 6.67
C ILE A 117 -8.85 -4.62 6.35
N ASN A 118 -8.33 -4.91 5.16
CA ASN A 118 -7.04 -4.38 4.72
C ASN A 118 -7.03 -2.85 4.63
N PHE A 119 -8.05 -2.23 4.01
CA PHE A 119 -8.13 -0.77 3.93
C PHE A 119 -8.28 -0.11 5.30
N PHE A 120 -9.06 -0.71 6.21
CA PHE A 120 -9.18 -0.23 7.58
C PHE A 120 -7.84 -0.29 8.32
N GLY A 121 -7.15 -1.43 8.25
CA GLY A 121 -5.81 -1.60 8.85
C GLY A 121 -4.79 -0.63 8.26
N THR A 122 -4.82 -0.43 6.95
CA THR A 122 -3.99 0.56 6.25
C THR A 122 -4.25 1.95 6.79
N GLY A 123 -5.52 2.37 6.90
CA GLY A 123 -5.90 3.66 7.47
C GLY A 123 -5.30 3.90 8.87
N ILE A 124 -5.41 2.92 9.76
CA ILE A 124 -4.81 2.97 11.10
C ILE A 124 -3.29 3.11 11.02
N ALA A 125 -2.62 2.31 10.18
CA ALA A 125 -1.16 2.36 10.01
C ALA A 125 -0.70 3.74 9.54
N TYR A 126 -1.42 4.38 8.61
CA TYR A 126 -1.13 5.74 8.16
C TYR A 126 -1.31 6.78 9.27
N VAL A 127 -2.33 6.65 10.12
CA VAL A 127 -2.53 7.55 11.28
C VAL A 127 -1.38 7.43 12.27
N ILE A 128 -1.02 6.20 12.66
CA ILE A 128 0.08 5.96 13.60
C ILE A 128 1.40 6.48 13.02
N THR A 129 1.71 6.12 11.77
CA THR A 129 2.95 6.53 11.10
C THR A 129 3.08 8.05 11.04
N THR A 130 2.01 8.73 10.60
CA THR A 130 2.02 10.20 10.51
C THR A 130 2.21 10.85 11.87
N ALA A 131 1.55 10.32 12.90
CA ALA A 131 1.69 10.83 14.25
C ALA A 131 3.13 10.71 14.77
N THR A 132 3.73 9.53 14.63
CA THR A 132 5.12 9.28 15.01
C THR A 132 6.09 10.21 14.26
N CYS A 133 5.88 10.39 12.95
CA CYS A 133 6.71 11.31 12.15
C CYS A 133 6.58 12.76 12.62
N LEU A 134 5.37 13.24 12.90
CA LEU A 134 5.15 14.60 13.39
C LEU A 134 5.77 14.83 14.77
N SER A 135 5.62 13.88 15.69
CA SER A 135 6.26 13.92 17.00
C SER A 135 7.79 13.92 16.89
N ALA A 136 8.36 13.12 15.98
CA ALA A 136 9.81 13.12 15.71
C ALA A 136 10.31 14.47 15.18
N ILE A 137 9.55 15.12 14.29
CA ILE A 137 9.87 16.47 13.78
C ILE A 137 9.84 17.50 14.91
N GLN A 138 8.80 17.48 15.76
CA GLN A 138 8.70 18.38 16.90
C GLN A 138 9.87 18.21 17.87
N LYS A 139 10.25 16.96 18.13
CA LYS A 139 11.40 16.61 18.96
C LYS A 139 12.71 17.13 18.35
N SER A 140 12.92 16.95 17.05
CA SER A 140 14.09 17.48 16.33
C SER A 140 14.17 19.01 16.40
N ASN A 141 13.06 19.71 16.15
CA ASN A 141 13.00 21.17 16.24
C ASN A 141 13.26 21.69 17.65
N CYS A 142 12.79 20.96 18.67
CA CYS A 142 13.04 21.27 20.07
C CYS A 142 14.52 21.14 20.42
N TYR A 143 15.17 20.03 20.04
CA TYR A 143 16.61 19.85 20.26
C TYR A 143 17.46 20.87 19.52
N HIS A 144 17.06 21.26 18.31
CA HIS A 144 17.76 22.31 17.56
C HIS A 144 17.69 23.68 18.26
N LYS A 145 16.57 23.99 18.92
CA LYS A 145 16.35 25.29 19.57
C LYS A 145 16.89 25.38 21.00
N TYR A 146 16.73 24.33 21.79
CA TYR A 146 17.01 24.35 23.23
C TYR A 146 18.22 23.49 23.62
N GLY A 147 18.85 22.81 22.66
CA GLY A 147 19.96 21.88 22.89
C GLY A 147 19.48 20.45 23.19
N HIS A 148 20.40 19.48 23.07
CA HIS A 148 20.09 18.05 23.24
C HIS A 148 19.70 17.65 24.67
N ASP A 149 20.02 18.48 25.67
CA ASP A 149 19.71 18.24 27.09
C ASP A 149 18.31 18.73 27.51
N ALA A 150 17.53 19.30 26.59
CA ALA A 150 16.19 19.79 26.90
C ALA A 150 15.17 18.63 27.01
N PRO A 151 14.21 18.68 27.97
CA PRO A 151 13.14 17.69 28.10
C PRO A 151 12.11 17.87 26.98
N CYS A 152 12.43 17.39 25.79
CA CYS A 152 11.58 17.43 24.60
C CYS A 152 10.73 16.16 24.51
N GLU A 153 9.66 16.09 25.31
CA GLU A 153 8.66 15.03 25.22
C GLU A 153 7.39 15.53 24.52
N PHE A 154 7.06 14.90 23.40
CA PHE A 154 5.84 15.14 22.64
C PHE A 154 5.09 13.81 22.52
N GLY A 155 3.80 13.81 22.84
CA GLY A 155 2.95 12.63 22.72
C GLY A 155 2.25 12.56 21.37
N ASP A 156 1.96 11.34 20.91
CA ASP A 156 1.41 11.09 19.58
C ASP A 156 -0.11 11.33 19.47
N THR A 157 -0.82 11.44 20.60
CA THR A 157 -2.30 11.55 20.60
C THR A 157 -2.81 12.78 19.85
N LYS A 158 -2.16 13.93 20.00
CA LYS A 158 -2.57 15.17 19.31
C LYS A 158 -2.39 15.07 17.80
N PRO A 159 -1.21 14.68 17.25
CA PRO A 159 -1.07 14.53 15.81
C PRO A 159 -1.92 13.39 15.24
N MET A 160 -2.20 12.32 15.99
CA MET A 160 -3.17 11.27 15.56
C MET A 160 -4.56 11.86 15.31
N LEU A 161 -5.10 12.65 16.26
CA LEU A 161 -6.42 13.25 16.13
C LEU A 161 -6.49 14.24 14.97
N LEU A 162 -5.48 15.11 14.83
CA LEU A 162 -5.40 16.08 13.74
C LEU A 162 -5.34 15.41 12.36
N PHE A 163 -4.56 14.34 12.23
CA PHE A 163 -4.48 13.62 10.97
C PHE A 163 -5.76 12.83 10.67
N GLY A 164 -6.43 12.28 11.69
CA GLY A 164 -7.74 11.66 11.54
C GLY A 164 -8.81 12.64 11.03
N GLU A 165 -8.83 13.87 11.54
CA GLU A 165 -9.72 14.93 11.02
C GLU A 165 -9.42 15.26 9.56
N LEU A 166 -8.14 15.37 9.20
CA LEU A 166 -7.71 15.58 7.82
C LEU A 166 -8.16 14.42 6.91
N GLN A 167 -8.06 13.16 7.36
CA GLN A 167 -8.54 11.99 6.61
C GLN A 167 -10.05 12.07 6.36
N ILE A 168 -10.84 12.47 7.36
CA ILE A 168 -12.29 12.64 7.21
C ILE A 168 -12.57 13.71 6.16
N PHE A 169 -11.89 14.85 6.23
CA PHE A 169 -12.03 15.91 5.24
C PHE A 169 -11.63 15.46 3.83
N MET A 170 -10.49 14.79 3.69
CA MET A 170 -10.00 14.28 2.39
C MET A 170 -10.92 13.20 1.81
N SER A 171 -11.58 12.38 2.64
CA SER A 171 -12.54 11.36 2.17
C SER A 171 -13.80 11.96 1.52
N GLN A 172 -14.07 13.25 1.72
CA GLN A 172 -15.18 13.93 1.06
C GLN A 172 -14.88 14.31 -0.39
N ILE A 173 -13.64 14.13 -0.87
CA ILE A 173 -13.23 14.48 -2.24
C ILE A 173 -13.59 13.30 -3.17
N PRO A 174 -14.58 13.45 -4.08
CA PRO A 174 -15.15 12.32 -4.78
C PRO A 174 -14.40 11.91 -6.06
N ASN A 175 -13.37 12.65 -6.49
CA ASN A 175 -12.79 12.47 -7.83
C ASN A 175 -11.26 12.34 -7.83
N LEU A 176 -10.76 11.23 -8.36
CA LEU A 176 -9.32 10.89 -8.48
C LEU A 176 -8.55 11.90 -9.34
N HIS A 177 -9.21 12.48 -10.35
CA HIS A 177 -8.60 13.53 -11.19
C HIS A 177 -8.26 14.79 -10.38
N SER A 178 -9.02 15.09 -9.32
CA SER A 178 -8.73 16.18 -8.39
C SER A 178 -7.63 15.87 -7.38
N MET A 179 -7.13 14.62 -7.34
CA MET A 179 -6.06 14.17 -6.45
C MET A 179 -4.72 13.90 -7.18
N GLU A 180 -4.63 14.22 -8.47
CA GLU A 180 -3.37 14.08 -9.23
C GLU A 180 -2.22 14.87 -8.60
N TRP A 181 -2.49 16.05 -8.06
CA TRP A 181 -1.49 16.86 -7.35
C TRP A 181 -0.96 16.16 -6.09
N LEU A 182 -1.81 15.39 -5.39
CA LEU A 182 -1.39 14.61 -4.21
C LEU A 182 -0.45 13.48 -4.61
N SER A 183 -0.73 12.82 -5.73
CA SER A 183 0.17 11.80 -6.29
C SER A 183 1.54 12.40 -6.60
N VAL A 184 1.61 13.58 -7.23
CA VAL A 184 2.89 14.27 -7.48
C VAL A 184 3.63 14.60 -6.18
N VAL A 185 2.94 15.16 -5.18
CA VAL A 185 3.55 15.47 -3.87
C VAL A 185 4.05 14.21 -3.18
N ALA A 186 3.27 13.12 -3.22
CA ALA A 186 3.67 11.83 -2.67
C ALA A 186 4.92 11.27 -3.37
N ALA A 187 5.00 11.36 -4.69
CA ALA A 187 6.16 10.92 -5.47
C ALA A 187 7.42 11.75 -5.13
N VAL A 188 7.30 13.08 -5.04
CA VAL A 188 8.43 13.96 -4.67
C VAL A 188 8.91 13.66 -3.26
N THR A 189 7.98 13.52 -2.31
CA THR A 189 8.29 13.17 -0.91
C THR A 189 9.01 11.82 -0.84
N SER A 190 8.51 10.85 -1.62
CA SER A 190 9.05 9.48 -1.74
C SER A 190 10.50 9.45 -2.20
N ILE A 191 10.78 10.13 -3.30
CA ILE A 191 12.14 10.25 -3.84
C ILE A 191 13.04 10.97 -2.84
N THR A 192 12.55 12.04 -2.22
CA THR A 192 13.31 12.86 -1.27
C THR A 192 13.72 12.05 -0.04
N TYR A 193 12.77 11.41 0.66
CA TYR A 193 13.12 10.67 1.87
C TYR A 193 13.98 9.44 1.55
N SER A 194 13.74 8.77 0.40
CA SER A 194 14.54 7.61 -0.01
C SER A 194 15.99 8.00 -0.32
N SER A 195 16.19 9.15 -0.98
CA SER A 195 17.52 9.69 -1.27
C SER A 195 18.25 10.12 0.00
N ILE A 196 17.55 10.75 0.94
CA ILE A 196 18.11 11.11 2.25
C ILE A 196 18.51 9.85 3.03
N GLY A 197 17.62 8.85 3.10
CA GLY A 197 17.89 7.58 3.78
C GLY A 197 19.09 6.84 3.18
N LEU A 198 19.17 6.77 1.84
CA LEU A 198 20.29 6.18 1.13
C LEU A 198 21.59 6.95 1.38
N GLY A 199 21.55 8.28 1.31
CA GLY A 199 22.70 9.15 1.52
C GLY A 199 23.26 9.04 2.95
N LEU A 200 22.39 9.10 3.96
CA LEU A 200 22.77 8.93 5.36
C LEU A 200 23.30 7.52 5.64
N GLY A 201 22.66 6.49 5.09
CA GLY A 201 23.13 5.11 5.23
C GLY A 201 24.50 4.89 4.58
N ALA A 202 24.71 5.41 3.37
CA ALA A 202 25.99 5.33 2.69
C ALA A 202 27.09 6.11 3.44
N ALA A 203 26.79 7.31 3.93
CA ALA A 203 27.72 8.10 4.73
C ALA A 203 28.13 7.37 6.01
N GLN A 204 27.19 6.71 6.70
CA GLN A 204 27.46 5.92 7.90
C GLN A 204 28.42 4.75 7.60
N VAL A 205 28.15 3.97 6.54
CA VAL A 205 28.99 2.82 6.16
C VAL A 205 30.41 3.26 5.76
N ILE A 206 30.54 4.39 5.05
CA ILE A 206 31.85 4.94 4.68
C ILE A 206 32.59 5.44 5.93
N GLY A 207 31.89 6.13 6.85
CA GLY A 207 32.47 6.65 8.09
C GLY A 207 32.96 5.57 9.04
N ASP A 208 32.20 4.48 9.18
CA ASP A 208 32.57 3.34 10.02
C ASP A 208 33.68 2.48 9.39
N GLY A 209 33.88 2.58 8.07
CA GLY A 209 34.90 1.85 7.31
C GLY A 209 34.67 0.33 7.22
N VAL A 210 33.56 -0.16 7.78
CA VAL A 210 33.16 -1.58 7.81
C VAL A 210 31.65 -1.66 7.66
N ILE A 211 31.17 -2.66 6.92
CA ILE A 211 29.73 -2.94 6.83
C ILE A 211 29.28 -3.52 8.16
N MET A 212 28.65 -2.68 8.99
CA MET A 212 28.05 -3.08 10.25
C MET A 212 26.71 -3.81 10.02
N GLY A 213 26.36 -4.72 10.92
CA GLY A 213 25.08 -5.43 10.91
C GLY A 213 25.23 -6.93 11.23
N SER A 214 24.13 -7.53 11.68
CA SER A 214 24.06 -8.94 12.06
C SER A 214 23.46 -9.78 10.93
N ILE A 215 23.98 -11.00 10.75
CA ILE A 215 23.42 -11.99 9.82
C ILE A 215 22.00 -12.38 10.24
N SER A 216 21.75 -12.51 11.55
CA SER A 216 20.47 -12.93 12.15
C SER A 216 19.62 -11.76 12.68
N GLY A 217 20.03 -10.52 12.39
CA GLY A 217 19.38 -9.31 12.86
C GLY A 217 19.70 -8.99 14.32
N ILE A 218 18.97 -8.04 14.91
CA ILE A 218 19.26 -7.58 16.28
C ILE A 218 19.11 -8.70 17.32
N GLU A 219 19.94 -8.68 18.34
CA GLU A 219 19.79 -9.57 19.51
C GLU A 219 18.59 -9.10 20.35
N ALA A 220 17.82 -10.06 20.86
CA ALA A 220 16.71 -9.78 21.77
C ALA A 220 17.01 -10.39 23.15
N SER A 221 16.42 -9.81 24.19
CA SER A 221 16.55 -10.26 25.59
C SER A 221 16.11 -11.71 25.78
N THR A 222 15.08 -12.14 25.06
CA THR A 222 14.54 -13.49 25.12
C THR A 222 14.23 -14.04 23.73
N SER A 223 14.20 -15.37 23.61
CA SER A 223 13.80 -16.03 22.36
C SER A 223 12.36 -15.70 21.96
N THR A 224 11.47 -15.47 22.93
CA THR A 224 10.08 -15.09 22.69
C THR A 224 9.98 -13.66 22.14
N ASP A 225 10.77 -12.72 22.67
CA ASP A 225 10.83 -11.35 22.14
C ASP A 225 11.37 -11.36 20.71
N LYS A 226 12.43 -12.15 20.45
CA LYS A 226 12.97 -12.31 19.09
C LYS A 226 11.93 -12.87 18.13
N PHE A 227 11.17 -13.87 18.57
CA PHE A 227 10.09 -14.45 17.77
C PHE A 227 9.06 -13.39 17.39
N TRP A 228 8.57 -12.60 18.34
CA TRP A 228 7.61 -11.55 18.05
C TRP A 228 8.14 -10.47 17.11
N LEU A 229 9.39 -10.04 17.30
CA LEU A 229 10.04 -9.07 16.41
C LEU A 229 10.15 -9.59 14.98
N VAL A 230 10.45 -10.88 14.80
CA VAL A 230 10.51 -11.51 13.48
C VAL A 230 9.12 -11.51 12.82
N PHE A 231 8.07 -11.90 13.54
CA PHE A 231 6.70 -11.89 13.01
C PHE A 231 6.22 -10.48 12.65
N GLN A 232 6.54 -9.49 13.48
CA GLN A 232 6.24 -8.09 13.19
C GLN A 232 6.97 -7.63 11.92
N ALA A 233 8.27 -7.93 11.81
CA ALA A 233 9.05 -7.58 10.62
C ALA A 233 8.53 -8.26 9.34
N VAL A 234 8.09 -9.51 9.42
CA VAL A 234 7.45 -10.23 8.31
C VAL A 234 6.13 -9.54 7.90
N GLY A 235 5.31 -9.18 8.89
CA GLY A 235 4.04 -8.47 8.66
C GLY A 235 4.25 -7.08 8.03
N ASP A 236 5.23 -6.32 8.52
CA ASP A 236 5.60 -5.00 8.00
C ASP A 236 6.05 -5.10 6.53
N ILE A 237 6.89 -6.09 6.20
CA ILE A 237 7.31 -6.32 4.81
C ILE A 237 6.11 -6.69 3.95
N ALA A 238 5.24 -7.61 4.39
CA ALA A 238 4.04 -7.99 3.65
C ALA A 238 3.12 -6.77 3.38
N PHE A 239 2.95 -5.91 4.39
CA PHE A 239 2.16 -4.68 4.31
C PHE A 239 2.72 -3.67 3.30
N ALA A 240 4.04 -3.67 3.06
CA ALA A 240 4.68 -2.78 2.09
C ALA A 240 4.38 -3.15 0.61
N TYR A 241 3.74 -4.29 0.32
CA TYR A 241 3.41 -4.73 -1.04
C TYR A 241 1.89 -4.86 -1.34
N PRO A 242 1.05 -3.83 -1.16
CA PRO A 242 -0.42 -3.92 -1.29
C PRO A 242 -0.94 -3.85 -2.75
N PHE A 243 -0.09 -4.13 -3.74
CA PHE A 243 -0.29 -3.74 -5.14
C PHE A 243 -1.52 -4.34 -5.82
N THR A 244 -1.84 -5.60 -5.53
CA THR A 244 -2.90 -6.37 -6.22
C THR A 244 -4.28 -5.74 -6.10
N MET A 245 -4.55 -4.97 -5.04
CA MET A 245 -5.84 -4.33 -4.80
C MET A 245 -6.06 -3.06 -5.65
N ILE A 246 -4.99 -2.40 -6.09
CA ILE A 246 -5.06 -1.08 -6.73
C ILE A 246 -4.95 -1.18 -8.26
N VAL A 247 -4.33 -2.26 -8.78
CA VAL A 247 -4.02 -2.44 -10.20
C VAL A 247 -5.24 -2.30 -11.12
N LEU A 248 -6.34 -3.02 -10.83
CA LEU A 248 -7.52 -2.98 -11.70
C LEU A 248 -8.16 -1.59 -11.73
N SER A 249 -8.16 -0.88 -10.60
CA SER A 249 -8.69 0.47 -10.50
C SER A 249 -7.86 1.47 -11.31
N ILE A 250 -6.53 1.32 -11.33
CA ILE A 250 -5.64 2.13 -12.20
C ILE A 250 -5.89 1.79 -13.68
N GLN A 251 -5.99 0.50 -13.99
CA GLN A 251 -6.29 0.01 -15.34
C GLN A 251 -7.73 0.26 -15.79
N ALA A 252 -8.60 0.86 -14.96
CA ALA A 252 -9.98 1.22 -15.32
C ALA A 252 -10.15 2.69 -15.74
N ASN A 253 -9.19 3.55 -15.37
CA ASN A 253 -9.10 4.97 -15.77
C ASN A 253 -8.36 5.14 -17.10
#